data_AF-A0A4Y2M0I2-F1
#
_entry.id   AF-A0A4Y2M0I2-F1
#
_cell.length_a   1.000
_cell.length_b   1.000
_cell.length_c   1.000
_cell.angle_alpha   90.00
_cell.angle_beta   90.00
_cell.angle_gamma   90.00
#
_symmetry.space_group_name_H-M   'P 1'
#
loop_
_entity.id
_entity.type
_entity.pdbx_description
1 polymer ?
#
loop_
_entity_poly.entity_id
_entity_poly.type
_entity_poly.pdbx_seq_one_letter_code
_entity_poly.pdbx_strand_id
1 'polypeptide(L)'
;MGLTSFSLKMIRLADGGPDSLTDNKTIQICTDGSKAEEGVGAAFCVFQNKILHHERKGQLTNMSTAYQAELPALKEVVIYATEFLNK
;
A
#
# COMPACT_ATOMS: atom_id res chain seq x y z
N MET A 1 14.56 22.99 3.99
CA MET A 1 13.44 23.80 3.46
C MET A 1 12.41 22.84 2.90
N GLY A 2 11.14 23.01 3.26
CA GLY A 2 9.99 22.33 2.66
C GLY A 2 9.86 20.84 2.96
N LEU A 3 9.24 20.47 4.09
CA LEU A 3 8.51 19.20 4.15
C LEU A 3 7.34 19.36 3.17
N THR A 4 7.54 18.96 1.92
CA THR A 4 6.44 18.84 0.98
C THR A 4 5.48 17.82 1.58
N SER A 5 4.26 18.26 1.88
CA SER A 5 3.19 17.38 2.31
C SER A 5 2.95 16.40 1.17
N PHE A 6 3.52 15.20 1.26
CA PHE A 6 3.11 14.08 0.43
C PHE A 6 1.68 13.76 0.85
N SER A 7 0.71 14.18 0.06
CA SER A 7 -0.66 13.70 0.18
C SER A 7 -0.66 12.24 -0.25
N LEU A 8 -0.39 11.35 0.71
CA LEU A 8 -0.54 9.91 0.58
C LEU A 8 -2.01 9.64 0.26
N LYS A 9 -2.36 9.45 -1.01
CA LYS A 9 -3.66 8.88 -1.39
C LYS A 9 -3.60 7.37 -1.17
N MET A 10 -3.48 6.98 0.08
CA MET A 10 -3.48 5.58 0.50
C MET A 10 -4.82 4.96 0.16
N ILE A 11 -4.83 3.94 -0.70
CA ILE A 11 -6.00 3.08 -0.88
C ILE A 11 -5.95 2.03 0.23
N ARG A 12 -6.94 2.09 1.13
CA ARG A 12 -7.13 1.08 2.18
C ARG A 12 -8.16 0.06 1.69
N LEU A 13 -7.76 -1.21 1.71
CA LEU A 13 -8.69 -2.31 1.47
C LEU A 13 -9.23 -2.78 2.81
N ALA A 14 -10.55 -2.70 2.95
CA ALA A 14 -11.34 -3.15 4.08
C ALA A 14 -12.39 -4.13 3.55
N ASP A 15 -12.77 -5.15 4.33
CA ASP A 15 -13.81 -6.10 3.95
C ASP A 15 -15.23 -5.50 3.99
N GLY A 16 -15.36 -4.25 4.45
CA GLY A 16 -16.61 -3.50 4.48
C GLY A 16 -17.54 -3.89 5.63
N GLY A 17 -17.10 -4.76 6.55
CA GLY A 17 -17.88 -5.12 7.74
C GLY A 17 -18.01 -3.95 8.73
N PRO A 18 -19.07 -3.92 9.55
CA PRO A 18 -19.30 -2.84 10.53
C PRO A 18 -18.15 -2.67 11.54
N ASP A 19 -17.40 -3.74 11.83
CA ASP A 19 -16.26 -3.71 12.73
C ASP A 19 -14.92 -3.43 12.03
N SER A 20 -14.89 -3.37 10.68
CA SER A 20 -13.66 -3.26 9.88
C SER A 20 -12.78 -2.05 10.20
N LEU A 21 -13.38 -0.97 10.71
CA LEU A 21 -12.69 0.28 11.03
C LEU A 21 -12.34 0.43 12.52
N THR A 22 -12.91 -0.43 13.38
CA THR A 22 -12.78 -0.36 14.84
C THR A 22 -12.09 -1.58 15.44
N ASP A 23 -12.04 -2.70 14.72
CA ASP A 23 -11.40 -3.91 15.19
C ASP A 23 -9.88 -3.77 15.17
N ASN A 24 -9.29 -3.94 16.34
CA ASN A 24 -7.86 -4.16 16.53
C ASN A 24 -7.42 -5.57 16.11
N LYS A 25 -8.30 -6.34 15.44
CA LYS A 25 -8.07 -7.70 14.92
C LYS A 25 -8.07 -7.80 13.39
N THR A 26 -8.34 -6.70 12.68
CA THR A 26 -8.40 -6.67 11.22
C THR A 26 -7.02 -6.51 10.60
N ILE A 27 -6.76 -7.29 9.56
CA ILE A 27 -5.63 -7.09 8.66
C ILE A 27 -5.93 -5.84 7.82
N GLN A 28 -5.04 -4.86 7.86
CA GLN A 28 -5.16 -3.65 7.04
C GLN A 28 -4.08 -3.66 5.97
N ILE A 29 -4.50 -3.59 4.72
CA ILE A 29 -3.62 -3.49 3.56
C ILE A 29 -3.66 -2.06 3.02
N CYS A 30 -2.48 -1.50 2.77
CA CYS A 30 -2.30 -0.19 2.19
C CYS A 30 -1.41 -0.30 0.96
N THR A 31 -1.78 0.34 -0.14
CA THR A 31 -0.90 0.55 -1.30
C THR A 31 -0.59 2.04 -1.44
N ASP A 32 0.55 2.33 -2.07
CA ASP A 32 0.96 3.68 -2.42
C ASP A 32 1.75 3.67 -3.73
N GLY A 33 1.32 4.50 -4.67
CA GLY A 33 2.06 4.88 -5.86
C GLY A 33 2.51 6.34 -5.75
N SER A 34 3.80 6.59 -5.86
CA SER A 34 4.40 7.92 -5.68
C SER A 34 5.18 8.36 -6.92
N LYS A 35 5.23 9.68 -7.13
CA LYS A 35 6.01 10.32 -8.19
C LYS A 35 6.82 11.46 -7.59
N ALA A 36 8.11 11.47 -7.88
CA ALA A 36 9.02 12.55 -7.57
C ALA A 36 9.95 12.82 -8.78
N GLU A 37 10.80 13.83 -8.68
CA GLU A 37 11.75 14.17 -9.76
C GLU A 37 12.76 13.04 -10.00
N GLU A 38 13.19 12.40 -8.91
CA GLU A 38 14.14 11.30 -8.89
C GLU A 38 13.57 9.97 -9.43
N GLY A 39 12.24 9.81 -9.43
CA GLY A 39 11.60 8.64 -10.01
C GLY A 39 10.19 8.34 -9.54
N VAL A 40 9.79 7.08 -9.71
CA VAL A 40 8.43 6.60 -9.46
C VAL A 40 8.50 5.41 -8.52
N GLY A 41 7.80 5.49 -7.39
CA GLY A 41 7.78 4.44 -6.38
C GLY A 41 6.45 3.71 -6.36
N ALA A 42 6.49 2.40 -6.13
CA ALA A 42 5.35 1.57 -5.79
C ALA A 42 5.63 0.89 -4.46
N ALA A 43 4.66 0.90 -3.55
CA ALA A 43 4.80 0.25 -2.26
C ALA A 43 3.48 -0.34 -1.78
N PHE A 44 3.57 -1.38 -0.96
CA PHE A 44 2.45 -1.82 -0.14
C PHE A 44 2.93 -2.18 1.26
N CYS A 45 2.01 -2.11 2.21
CA CYS A 45 2.22 -2.59 3.57
C CYS A 45 0.99 -3.29 4.12
N VAL A 46 1.26 -4.24 5.01
CA VAL A 46 0.27 -5.06 5.69
C VAL A 46 0.44 -4.83 7.18
N PHE A 47 -0.63 -4.35 7.81
CA PHE A 47 -0.71 -4.20 9.25
C PHE A 47 -1.61 -5.29 9.81
N GLN A 48 -1.20 -5.90 10.92
CA GLN A 48 -2.04 -6.75 11.73
C GLN A 48 -2.12 -6.14 13.12
N ASN A 49 -3.33 -5.89 13.60
CA ASN A 49 -3.55 -5.25 14.90
C ASN A 49 -2.82 -3.90 15.02
N LYS A 50 -2.78 -3.13 13.92
CA LYS A 50 -2.06 -1.84 13.78
C LYS A 50 -0.53 -1.94 13.86
N ILE A 51 0.04 -3.14 13.92
CA ILE A 51 1.49 -3.39 13.88
C ILE A 51 1.87 -3.72 12.44
N LEU A 52 2.93 -3.07 11.93
CA LEU A 52 3.46 -3.37 10.60
C LEU A 52 4.01 -4.80 10.59
N HIS A 53 3.43 -5.65 9.74
CA HIS A 53 3.81 -7.05 9.63
C HIS A 53 4.63 -7.31 8.37
N HIS A 54 4.28 -6.65 7.26
CA HIS A 54 5.00 -6.75 6.01
C HIS A 54 5.03 -5.42 5.27
N GLU A 55 6.13 -5.12 4.59
CA GLU A 55 6.22 -4.04 3.62
C GLU A 55 7.00 -4.49 2.39
N ARG A 56 6.65 -3.91 1.25
CA ARG A 56 7.44 -4.01 0.04
C ARG A 56 7.46 -2.67 -0.68
N LYS A 57 8.62 -2.36 -1.26
CA LYS A 57 8.87 -1.14 -2.03
C LYS A 57 9.56 -1.53 -3.34
N GLY A 58 9.21 -0.85 -4.42
CA GLY A 58 9.78 -1.03 -5.74
C GLY A 58 9.86 0.29 -6.48
N GLN A 59 10.80 0.41 -7.40
CA GLN A 59 10.95 1.57 -8.26
C GLN A 59 10.53 1.21 -9.70
N LEU A 60 9.77 2.08 -10.32
CA LEU A 60 9.41 2.00 -11.74
C LEU A 60 10.27 2.98 -12.54
N THR A 61 10.20 2.85 -13.87
CA THR A 61 10.86 3.80 -14.77
C THR A 61 10.41 5.23 -14.48
N ASN A 62 11.31 6.20 -14.67
CA ASN A 62 10.99 7.61 -14.45
C ASN A 62 9.91 8.16 -15.40
N MET A 63 9.56 7.42 -16.46
CA MET A 63 8.46 7.77 -17.38
C MET A 63 7.08 7.37 -16.84
N SER A 64 7.03 6.54 -15.79
CA SER A 64 5.77 6.11 -15.19
C SER A 64 5.12 7.22 -14.36
N THR A 65 3.81 7.11 -14.14
CA THR A 65 3.04 7.98 -13.25
C THR A 65 2.84 7.33 -11.88
N ALA A 66 2.51 8.14 -10.86
CA ALA A 66 2.09 7.63 -9.55
C ALA A 66 0.92 6.64 -9.67
N TYR A 67 -0.08 6.95 -10.51
CA TYR A 67 -1.21 6.06 -10.78
C TYR A 67 -0.80 4.71 -11.39
N GLN A 68 0.18 4.69 -12.29
CA GLN A 68 0.70 3.44 -12.84
C GLN A 68 1.48 2.62 -11.81
N ALA A 69 2.04 3.27 -10.78
CA ALA A 69 2.76 2.61 -9.70
C ALA A 69 1.84 1.95 -8.66
N GLU A 70 0.59 2.38 -8.57
CA GLU A 70 -0.44 1.68 -7.78
C GLU A 70 -0.72 0.27 -8.31
N LEU A 71 -0.67 0.07 -9.63
CA LEU A 71 -0.98 -1.23 -10.26
C LEU A 71 -0.03 -2.37 -9.84
N PRO A 72 1.30 -2.25 -9.91
CA PRO A 72 2.20 -3.27 -9.40
C PRO A 72 2.10 -3.43 -7.88
N ALA A 73 1.91 -2.35 -7.12
CA ALA A 73 1.69 -2.45 -5.67
C ALA A 73 0.45 -3.30 -5.34
N LEU A 74 -0.66 -3.07 -6.05
CA LEU A 74 -1.89 -3.85 -5.93
C LEU A 74 -1.71 -5.31 -6.38
N LYS A 75 -1.01 -5.54 -7.50
CA LYS A 75 -0.73 -6.90 -7.97
C LYS A 75 0.05 -7.70 -6.93
N GLU A 76 1.08 -7.10 -6.36
CA GLU A 76 1.92 -7.76 -5.36
C GLU A 76 1.18 -8.03 -4.07
N VAL A 77 0.31 -7.11 -3.64
CA VAL A 77 -0.47 -7.36 -2.42
C VAL A 77 -1.55 -8.42 -2.61
N VAL A 78 -2.13 -8.57 -3.81
CA VAL A 78 -3.02 -9.68 -4.12
C VAL A 78 -2.28 -11.01 -4.03
N ILE A 79 -1.08 -11.11 -4.59
CA ILE A 79 -0.23 -12.31 -4.48
C ILE A 79 0.05 -12.60 -3.00
N TYR A 80 0.50 -11.59 -2.25
CA TYR A 80 0.76 -11.73 -0.82
C TYR A 80 -0.47 -12.23 -0.05
N ALA A 81 -1.64 -11.64 -0.28
CA ALA A 81 -2.88 -12.03 0.36
C ALA A 81 -3.25 -13.49 0.04
N THR A 82 -3.15 -13.88 -1.23
CA THR A 82 -3.46 -15.26 -1.65
C THR A 82 -2.51 -16.30 -1.07
N GLU A 83 -1.23 -15.96 -0.89
CA GLU A 83 -0.20 -16.90 -0.47
C GLU A 83 -0.02 -16.98 1.06
N PHE A 84 -0.28 -15.88 1.78
CA PHE A 84 0.11 -15.72 3.19
C PHE A 84 -1.02 -15.33 4.14
N LEU A 85 -2.11 -14.71 3.68
CA LEU A 85 -3.21 -14.30 4.57
C LEU A 85 -4.33 -15.34 4.70
N ASN A 86 -4.46 -16.27 3.74
CA ASN A 86 -5.46 -17.34 3.75
C ASN A 86 -4.99 -18.63 4.44
N LYS A 87 -3.89 -18.59 5.20
CA LYS A 87 -3.32 -19.72 5.96
C LYS A 87 -3.44 -19.46 7.45
#